data_AF-A0A1B6KII5-F1
#
_entry.id   AF-A0A1B6KII5-F1
#
_cell.length_a   1.000
_cell.length_b   1.000
_cell.length_c   1.000
_cell.angle_alpha   90.00
_cell.angle_beta   90.00
_cell.angle_gamma   90.00
#
_symmetry.space_group_name_H-M   'P 1'
#
loop_
_entity.id
_entity.type
_entity.pdbx_description
1 polymer ?
#
loop_
_entity_poly.entity_id
_entity_poly.type
_entity_poly.pdbx_seq_one_letter_code
_entity_poly.pdbx_strand_id
1 'polypeptide(L)'
;MSASTSEFENSDINEIYTVDEKDYLVFIEQHEPQLKINNIPELFWKSLCLKLQNQIFDAGNTFSMFYVENDELENTDTFKSKVVVSVDFVDITDGNQIYLIDHAWTFKANEAKNHLREVPGLLERMAKLMNVSLQSPNVIEEVYNSIWKFNQTYSCS
;
A
#
# COMPACT_ATOMS: atom_id res chain seq x y z
N MET A 1 -0.27 38.06 4.96
CA MET A 1 0.91 37.31 5.43
C MET A 1 0.80 35.92 4.86
N SER A 2 1.58 35.68 3.82
CA SER A 2 1.67 34.45 3.06
C SER A 2 2.16 33.31 3.94
N ALA A 3 1.42 32.21 3.95
CA ALA A 3 1.90 30.94 4.49
C ALA A 3 3.07 30.48 3.62
N SER A 4 4.25 30.35 4.22
CA SER A 4 5.40 29.69 3.61
C SER A 4 5.20 28.20 3.78
N THR A 5 4.59 27.57 2.78
CA THR A 5 4.61 26.11 2.63
C THR A 5 6.05 25.74 2.31
N SER A 6 6.72 25.10 3.27
CA SER A 6 8.14 24.77 3.22
C SER A 6 8.44 23.75 2.12
N GLU A 7 9.38 24.11 1.27
CA GLU A 7 9.99 23.39 0.15
C GLU A 7 10.76 22.13 0.60
N PHE A 8 10.06 21.07 1.03
CA PHE A 8 10.67 19.77 1.34
C PHE A 8 10.00 18.60 0.61
N GLU A 9 9.62 18.80 -0.65
CA GLU A 9 9.14 17.72 -1.53
C GLU A 9 10.18 17.49 -2.64
N ASN A 10 10.73 16.27 -2.69
CA ASN A 10 11.70 15.73 -3.67
C ASN A 10 13.20 15.90 -3.38
N SER A 11 13.65 15.69 -2.13
CA SER A 11 15.01 15.19 -1.93
C SER A 11 15.03 13.68 -2.19
N ASP A 12 15.94 13.20 -3.03
CA ASP A 12 16.16 11.77 -3.22
C ASP A 12 16.35 11.11 -1.86
N ILE A 13 15.55 10.09 -1.54
CA ILE A 13 15.59 9.42 -0.23
C ILE A 13 16.99 8.88 0.12
N ASN A 14 17.82 8.63 -0.89
CA ASN A 14 19.20 8.19 -0.77
C ASN A 14 20.18 9.30 -0.37
N GLU A 15 19.77 10.58 -0.46
CA GLU A 15 20.53 11.71 0.08
C GLU A 15 20.31 11.87 1.60
N ILE A 16 19.17 11.40 2.10
CA ILE A 16 18.77 11.50 3.51
C ILE A 16 19.11 10.22 4.28
N TYR A 17 18.92 9.07 3.64
CA TYR A 17 19.08 7.76 4.26
C TYR A 17 20.12 6.94 3.48
N THR A 18 20.96 6.23 4.21
CA THR A 18 21.95 5.31 3.62
C THR A 18 21.86 3.97 4.33
N VAL A 19 21.94 2.87 3.56
CA VAL A 19 22.02 1.52 4.12
C VAL A 19 23.49 1.17 4.37
N ASP A 20 23.81 0.80 5.62
CA ASP A 20 25.12 0.24 5.96
C ASP A 20 25.34 -1.07 5.17
N GLU A 21 26.54 -1.26 4.64
CA GLU A 21 26.88 -2.46 3.87
C GLU A 21 26.65 -3.74 4.66
N LYS A 22 26.91 -3.73 5.97
CA LYS A 22 26.63 -4.88 6.85
C LYS A 22 25.14 -5.17 6.95
N ASP A 23 24.32 -4.14 7.11
CA ASP A 23 22.87 -4.30 7.22
C ASP A 23 22.25 -4.78 5.90
N TYR A 24 22.81 -4.32 4.77
CA TYR A 24 22.45 -4.82 3.46
C TYR A 24 22.78 -6.30 3.29
N LEU A 25 23.98 -6.74 3.71
CA LEU A 25 24.38 -8.15 3.63
C LEU A 25 23.46 -9.06 4.46
N VAL A 26 23.09 -8.63 5.68
CA VAL A 26 22.12 -9.35 6.51
C VAL A 26 20.76 -9.43 5.84
N PHE A 27 20.31 -8.33 5.22
CA PHE A 27 19.05 -8.31 4.47
C PHE A 27 19.07 -9.31 3.31
N ILE A 28 20.15 -9.38 2.52
CA ILE A 28 20.28 -10.35 1.42
C ILE A 28 20.29 -11.78 1.95
N GLU A 29 21.06 -12.08 3.00
CA GLU A 29 21.10 -13.41 3.61
C GLU A 29 19.70 -13.91 4.03
N GLN A 30 18.85 -13.01 4.53
CA GLN A 30 17.52 -13.34 5.04
C GLN A 30 16.43 -13.34 3.96
N HIS A 31 16.55 -12.48 2.95
CA HIS A 31 15.45 -12.16 2.03
C HIS A 31 15.69 -12.53 0.56
N GLU A 32 16.91 -12.90 0.17
CA GLU A 32 17.24 -13.26 -1.22
C GLU A 32 16.28 -14.31 -1.82
N PRO A 33 15.92 -15.42 -1.13
CA PRO A 33 14.98 -16.39 -1.67
C PRO A 33 13.61 -15.77 -2.02
N GLN A 34 13.09 -14.91 -1.14
CA GLN A 34 11.79 -14.24 -1.32
C GLN A 34 11.87 -13.24 -2.48
N LEU A 35 12.95 -12.47 -2.58
CA LEU A 35 13.15 -11.50 -3.66
C LEU A 35 13.21 -12.20 -5.03
N LYS A 36 13.92 -13.33 -5.12
CA LYS A 36 14.05 -14.12 -6.35
C LYS A 36 12.74 -14.81 -6.74
N ILE A 37 12.03 -15.44 -5.80
CA ILE A 37 10.74 -16.10 -6.08
C ILE A 37 9.70 -15.08 -6.58
N ASN A 38 9.73 -13.85 -6.09
CA ASN A 38 8.84 -12.77 -6.54
C ASN A 38 9.38 -12.01 -7.77
N ASN A 39 10.47 -12.47 -8.39
CA ASN A 39 11.11 -11.86 -9.55
C ASN A 39 11.44 -10.36 -9.36
N ILE A 40 11.88 -9.97 -8.17
CA ILE A 40 12.32 -8.59 -7.90
C ILE A 40 13.75 -8.41 -8.38
N PRO A 41 14.04 -7.55 -9.39
CA PRO A 41 15.41 -7.34 -9.89
C PRO A 41 16.37 -6.79 -8.83
N GLU A 42 17.64 -7.25 -8.88
CA GLU A 42 18.69 -6.90 -7.91
C GLU A 42 18.95 -5.39 -7.81
N LEU A 43 18.74 -4.67 -8.91
CA LEU A 43 18.85 -3.22 -8.99
C LEU A 43 18.00 -2.51 -7.90
N PHE A 44 16.87 -3.08 -7.50
CA PHE A 44 15.95 -2.49 -6.52
C PHE A 44 16.25 -2.88 -5.08
N TRP A 45 17.09 -3.88 -4.83
CA TRP A 45 17.21 -4.50 -3.50
C TRP A 45 17.75 -3.55 -2.44
N LYS A 46 18.69 -2.67 -2.82
CA LYS A 46 19.25 -1.68 -1.88
C LYS A 46 18.23 -0.63 -1.47
N SER A 47 17.48 -0.08 -2.43
CA SER A 47 16.37 0.84 -2.16
C SER A 47 15.27 0.16 -1.33
N LEU A 48 14.93 -1.09 -1.65
CA LEU A 48 13.96 -1.88 -0.90
C LEU A 48 14.39 -2.07 0.56
N CYS A 49 15.65 -2.46 0.79
CA CYS A 49 16.23 -2.59 2.12
C CYS A 49 16.13 -1.27 2.91
N LEU A 50 16.52 -0.16 2.28
CA LEU A 50 16.43 1.18 2.87
C LEU A 50 14.99 1.51 3.30
N LYS A 51 14.03 1.34 2.38
CA LYS A 51 12.63 1.68 2.63
C LYS A 51 12.02 0.80 3.71
N LEU A 52 12.34 -0.49 3.73
CA LEU A 52 11.86 -1.42 4.76
C LEU A 52 12.44 -1.10 6.15
N GLN A 53 13.75 -0.85 6.24
CA GLN A 53 14.41 -0.49 7.51
C GLN A 53 13.86 0.79 8.12
N ASN A 54 13.51 1.77 7.28
CA ASN A 54 13.03 3.08 7.70
C ASN A 54 11.50 3.22 7.65
N GLN A 55 10.76 2.14 7.35
CA GLN A 55 9.29 2.14 7.21
C GLN A 55 8.77 3.23 6.25
N ILE A 56 9.46 3.41 5.12
CA ILE A 56 9.10 4.40 4.10
C ILE A 56 8.07 3.78 3.15
N PHE A 57 6.81 4.21 3.26
CA PHE A 57 5.69 3.78 2.42
C PHE A 57 5.28 4.90 1.45
N ASP A 58 5.99 5.00 0.34
CA ASP A 58 5.99 6.14 -0.58
C ASP A 58 5.15 5.96 -1.84
N ALA A 59 4.51 4.81 -2.02
CA ALA A 59 3.73 4.55 -3.23
C ALA A 59 2.60 5.57 -3.44
N GLY A 60 2.02 6.12 -2.37
CA GLY A 60 0.98 7.16 -2.47
C GLY A 60 1.45 8.48 -3.08
N ASN A 61 2.76 8.75 -3.08
CA ASN A 61 3.33 9.95 -3.71
C ASN A 61 3.40 9.81 -5.24
N THR A 62 3.44 8.56 -5.73
CA THR A 62 3.69 8.25 -7.14
C THR A 62 2.44 7.69 -7.83
N PHE A 63 1.62 6.93 -7.11
CA PHE A 63 0.45 6.26 -7.66
C PHE A 63 -0.83 6.74 -6.99
N SER A 64 -1.88 6.88 -7.79
CA SER A 64 -3.23 7.18 -7.33
C SER A 64 -4.21 6.17 -7.91
N MET A 65 -5.15 5.71 -7.09
CA MET A 65 -6.17 4.74 -7.51
C MET A 65 -7.49 5.44 -7.78
N PHE A 66 -8.07 5.18 -8.95
CA PHE A 66 -9.37 5.71 -9.36
C PHE A 66 -10.36 4.56 -9.54
N TYR A 67 -11.61 4.78 -9.12
CA TYR A 67 -12.72 3.90 -9.46
C TYR A 67 -13.17 4.23 -10.88
N VAL A 68 -13.27 3.20 -11.72
CA VAL A 68 -13.89 3.35 -13.04
C VAL A 68 -15.36 3.00 -12.87
N GLU A 69 -16.22 4.01 -12.92
CA GLU A 69 -17.66 3.80 -13.06
C GLU A 69 -17.91 3.12 -14.41
N ASN A 70 -18.49 1.90 -14.42
CA ASN A 70 -18.98 1.32 -15.67
C ASN A 70 -20.31 2.04 -15.98
N ASP A 71 -20.35 2.77 -17.09
CA ASP A 71 -21.60 3.37 -17.63
C ASP A 71 -22.58 2.32 -18.19
N GLU A 72 -22.18 1.06 -18.25
CA GLU A 72 -22.99 -0.02 -18.81
C GLU A 72 -23.48 -0.99 -17.73
N LEU A 73 -24.81 -1.22 -17.77
CA LEU A 73 -25.66 -2.08 -16.94
C LEU A 73 -25.25 -3.57 -16.92
N GLU A 74 -23.98 -3.89 -16.74
CA GLU A 74 -23.56 -5.25 -16.46
C GLU A 74 -23.42 -5.43 -14.96
N ASN A 75 -24.30 -6.29 -14.44
CA ASN A 75 -24.45 -6.76 -13.07
C ASN A 75 -23.23 -7.61 -12.63
N THR A 76 -22.02 -7.20 -12.98
CA THR A 76 -20.80 -7.84 -12.50
C THR A 76 -20.38 -7.09 -11.24
N ASP A 77 -20.40 -7.80 -10.12
CA ASP A 77 -19.96 -7.40 -8.78
C ASP A 77 -18.42 -7.15 -8.72
N THR A 78 -17.85 -6.67 -9.82
CA THR A 78 -16.43 -6.55 -10.11
C THR A 78 -16.03 -5.08 -10.07
N PHE A 79 -15.41 -4.67 -8.96
CA PHE A 79 -14.79 -3.36 -8.82
C PHE A 79 -13.66 -3.22 -9.85
N LYS A 80 -13.86 -2.37 -10.88
CA LYS A 80 -12.78 -1.99 -11.80
C LYS A 80 -12.08 -0.76 -11.21
N SER A 81 -10.97 -0.97 -10.51
CA SER A 81 -10.06 0.10 -10.13
C SER A 81 -8.96 0.26 -11.17
N LYS A 82 -8.60 1.50 -11.49
CA LYS A 82 -7.45 1.83 -12.35
C LYS A 82 -6.41 2.54 -11.49
N VAL A 83 -5.18 2.00 -11.50
CA VAL A 83 -4.02 2.69 -10.94
C VAL A 83 -3.49 3.65 -12.01
N VAL A 84 -3.35 4.91 -11.63
CA VAL A 84 -2.78 5.97 -12.45
C VAL A 84 -1.46 6.37 -11.82
N VAL A 85 -0.46 6.53 -12.68
CA VAL A 85 0.84 7.08 -12.30
C VAL A 85 0.70 8.60 -12.29
N SER A 86 0.96 9.21 -11.14
CA SER A 86 0.86 10.65 -10.91
C SER A 86 2.17 11.39 -11.24
N VAL A 87 3.25 10.65 -11.52
CA VAL A 87 4.54 11.19 -11.99
C VAL A 87 4.64 11.11 -13.51
N ASP A 88 5.37 12.06 -14.10
CA ASP A 88 5.51 12.19 -15.55
C ASP A 88 6.29 11.03 -16.20
N PHE A 89 7.13 10.32 -15.44
CA PHE A 89 7.96 9.23 -15.96
C PHE A 89 8.27 8.15 -14.91
N VAL A 90 8.27 6.89 -15.34
CA VAL A 90 8.74 5.71 -14.59
C VAL A 90 9.85 5.06 -15.41
N ASP A 91 11.04 5.01 -14.86
CA ASP A 91 12.25 4.40 -15.43
C ASP A 91 12.55 3.07 -14.76
N ILE A 92 12.53 2.00 -15.54
CA ILE A 92 12.88 0.65 -15.08
C ILE A 92 14.38 0.46 -14.79
N THR A 93 15.21 1.41 -15.23
CA THR A 93 16.67 1.40 -15.02
C THR A 93 17.09 2.15 -13.76
N ASP A 94 16.17 2.84 -13.11
CA ASP A 94 16.40 3.53 -11.85
C ASP A 94 16.05 2.62 -10.67
N GLY A 95 17.07 2.22 -9.89
CA GLY A 95 16.92 1.34 -8.73
C GLY A 95 16.10 1.90 -7.58
N ASN A 96 15.71 3.18 -7.63
CA ASN A 96 14.84 3.80 -6.63
C ASN A 96 13.36 3.57 -6.91
N GLN A 97 13.00 3.13 -8.12
CA GLN A 97 11.62 2.96 -8.58
C GLN A 97 10.99 1.64 -8.13
N ILE A 98 11.14 1.35 -6.84
CA ILE A 98 10.42 0.33 -6.10
C ILE A 98 9.66 1.02 -4.97
N TYR A 99 8.35 0.87 -4.91
CA TYR A 99 7.51 1.66 -4.01
C TYR A 99 6.82 0.76 -3.00
N LEU A 100 6.77 1.21 -1.74
CA LEU A 100 6.13 0.44 -0.68
C LEU A 100 4.77 1.00 -0.33
N ILE A 101 3.81 0.10 -0.16
CA ILE A 101 2.54 0.34 0.53
C ILE A 101 2.52 -0.52 1.79
N ASP A 102 1.94 0.01 2.84
CA ASP A 102 1.64 -0.80 4.02
C ASP A 102 0.40 -1.68 3.78
N HIS A 103 0.25 -2.72 4.57
CA HIS A 103 -0.96 -3.53 4.61
C HIS A 103 -2.13 -2.68 5.11
N ALA A 104 -3.15 -2.49 4.27
CA ALA A 104 -4.30 -1.65 4.62
C ALA A 104 -4.96 -2.06 5.95
N TRP A 105 -5.03 -3.37 6.22
CA TRP A 105 -5.54 -3.93 7.47
C TRP A 105 -5.18 -5.42 7.63
N THR A 106 -4.52 -5.79 8.73
CA THR A 106 -4.25 -7.19 9.12
C THR A 106 -5.09 -7.57 10.33
N PHE A 107 -5.78 -8.71 10.29
CA PHE A 107 -6.69 -9.13 11.36
C PHE A 107 -6.98 -10.63 11.34
N LYS A 108 -7.44 -11.16 12.48
CA LYS A 108 -8.14 -12.45 12.53
C LYS A 108 -9.63 -12.25 12.29
N ALA A 109 -10.26 -13.18 11.58
CA ALA A 109 -11.66 -13.06 11.18
C ALA A 109 -12.61 -12.77 12.37
N ASN A 110 -12.39 -13.38 13.53
CA ASN A 110 -13.19 -13.17 14.73
C ASN A 110 -12.97 -11.79 15.40
N GLU A 111 -11.85 -11.12 15.14
CA GLU A 111 -11.50 -9.81 15.70
C GLU A 111 -11.91 -8.65 14.77
N ALA A 112 -12.22 -8.95 13.51
CA ALA A 112 -12.39 -7.94 12.47
C ALA A 112 -13.47 -6.89 12.81
N LYS A 113 -14.63 -7.36 13.30
CA LYS A 113 -15.73 -6.48 13.70
C LYS A 113 -15.36 -5.58 14.88
N ASN A 114 -14.50 -6.04 15.78
CA ASN A 114 -14.06 -5.24 16.92
C ASN A 114 -13.10 -4.15 16.45
N HIS A 115 -12.15 -4.47 15.56
CA HIS A 115 -11.28 -3.47 14.96
C HIS A 115 -12.08 -2.38 14.22
N LEU A 116 -13.13 -2.74 13.47
CA LEU A 116 -13.99 -1.77 12.79
C LEU A 116 -14.72 -0.81 13.76
N ARG A 117 -14.89 -1.19 15.03
CA ARG A 117 -15.50 -0.33 16.06
C ARG A 117 -14.46 0.49 16.82
N GLU A 118 -13.30 -0.10 17.08
CA GLU A 118 -12.34 0.42 18.06
C GLU A 118 -11.19 1.19 17.40
N VAL A 119 -10.79 0.81 16.17
CA VAL A 119 -9.66 1.44 15.47
C VAL A 119 -10.14 2.74 14.80
N PRO A 120 -9.63 3.91 15.22
CA PRO A 120 -10.07 5.19 14.66
C PRO A 120 -9.85 5.28 13.14
N GLY A 121 -10.89 5.72 12.42
CA GLY A 121 -10.88 5.90 10.97
C GLY A 121 -10.78 4.63 10.13
N LEU A 122 -10.67 3.42 10.73
CA LEU A 122 -10.59 2.18 9.95
C LEU A 122 -11.89 1.91 9.19
N LEU A 123 -13.03 2.03 9.86
CA LEU A 123 -14.35 1.84 9.26
C LEU A 123 -14.57 2.77 8.06
N GLU A 124 -14.19 4.05 8.20
CA GLU A 124 -14.30 5.05 7.14
C GLU A 124 -13.46 4.67 5.92
N ARG A 125 -12.21 4.27 6.14
CA ARG A 125 -11.32 3.81 5.06
C ARG A 125 -11.86 2.56 4.37
N MET A 126 -12.29 1.56 5.13
CA MET A 126 -12.81 0.29 4.58
C MET A 126 -14.13 0.49 3.85
N ALA A 127 -15.04 1.32 4.39
CA ALA A 127 -16.30 1.66 3.74
C ALA A 127 -16.05 2.38 2.41
N LYS A 128 -15.15 3.36 2.38
CA LYS A 128 -14.75 4.04 1.13
C LYS A 128 -14.13 3.06 0.14
N LEU A 129 -13.23 2.18 0.59
CA LEU A 129 -12.55 1.20 -0.24
C LEU A 129 -13.54 0.22 -0.90
N MET A 130 -14.55 -0.21 -0.15
CA MET A 130 -15.54 -1.22 -0.54
C MET A 130 -16.84 -0.60 -1.10
N ASN A 131 -16.86 0.72 -1.29
CA ASN A 131 -18.02 1.49 -1.73
C ASN A 131 -19.29 1.25 -0.89
N VAL A 132 -19.13 1.15 0.44
CA VAL A 132 -20.21 1.01 1.42
C VAL A 132 -20.57 2.39 1.98
N SER A 133 -21.87 2.68 2.09
CA SER A 133 -22.33 3.95 2.64
C SER A 133 -22.15 4.02 4.16
N LEU A 134 -21.43 5.05 4.62
CA LEU A 134 -21.26 5.35 6.05
C LEU A 134 -22.56 5.73 6.78
N GLN A 135 -23.61 6.09 6.02
CA GLN A 135 -24.92 6.41 6.58
C GLN A 135 -25.75 5.15 6.89
N SER A 136 -25.30 3.97 6.46
CA SER A 136 -26.00 2.72 6.77
C SER A 136 -25.95 2.43 8.27
N PRO A 137 -27.09 2.11 8.92
CA PRO A 137 -27.09 1.67 10.31
C PRO A 137 -26.33 0.35 10.52
N ASN A 138 -26.08 -0.41 9.45
CA ASN A 138 -25.40 -1.70 9.46
C ASN A 138 -24.03 -1.67 8.75
N VAL A 139 -23.43 -0.49 8.60
CA VAL A 139 -22.15 -0.29 7.88
C VAL A 139 -21.05 -1.29 8.28
N ILE A 140 -20.93 -1.64 9.57
CA ILE A 140 -19.93 -2.60 10.05
C ILE A 140 -20.19 -4.01 9.50
N GLU A 141 -21.46 -4.43 9.44
CA GLU A 141 -21.84 -5.74 8.91
C GLU A 141 -21.65 -5.78 7.40
N GLU A 142 -21.99 -4.70 6.69
CA GLU A 142 -21.81 -4.60 5.24
C GLU A 142 -20.33 -4.64 4.84
N VAL A 143 -19.46 -3.92 5.56
CA VAL A 143 -18.01 -4.01 5.39
C VAL A 143 -17.51 -5.41 5.74
N TYR A 144 -17.92 -5.98 6.88
CA TYR A 144 -17.51 -7.32 7.30
C TYR A 144 -17.94 -8.44 6.34
N ASN A 145 -19.07 -8.27 5.66
CA ASN A 145 -19.54 -9.24 4.66
C ASN A 145 -18.85 -9.05 3.29
N SER A 146 -18.14 -7.93 3.09
CA SER A 146 -17.47 -7.58 1.83
C SER A 146 -15.96 -7.77 1.88
N ILE A 147 -15.34 -7.73 3.07
CA ILE A 147 -13.88 -7.86 3.27
C ILE A 147 -13.28 -9.11 2.62
N TRP A 148 -13.99 -10.26 2.60
CA TRP A 148 -13.45 -11.48 2.01
C TRP A 148 -13.13 -11.34 0.51
N LYS A 149 -13.81 -10.44 -0.20
CA LYS A 149 -13.54 -10.14 -1.63
C LYS A 149 -12.17 -9.50 -1.86
N PHE A 150 -11.58 -8.92 -0.81
CA PHE A 150 -10.34 -8.13 -0.88
C PHE A 150 -9.19 -8.75 -0.07
N ASN A 151 -9.47 -9.77 0.74
CA ASN A 151 -8.48 -10.34 1.65
C ASN A 151 -7.56 -11.34 0.95
N GLN A 152 -6.29 -11.29 1.33
CA GLN A 152 -5.34 -12.40 1.15
C GLN A 152 -5.18 -13.12 2.48
N THR A 153 -5.02 -14.44 2.45
CA THR A 153 -4.78 -15.24 3.65
C THR A 153 -3.34 -15.72 3.69
N TYR A 154 -2.73 -15.68 4.87
CA TYR A 154 -1.40 -16.22 5.11
C TYR A 154 -1.39 -16.96 6.45
N SER A 155 -0.47 -17.90 6.58
CA SER A 155 -0.16 -18.58 7.83
C SER A 155 1.31 -18.42 8.12
N CYS A 156 1.65 -17.97 9.32
CA CYS A 156 3.02 -18.08 9.82
C CYS A 156 3.22 -19.50 10.36
N SER A 157 4.02 -20.30 9.65
CA SER A 157 4.49 -21.61 10.08
C SER A 157 5.72 -21.49 10.97
#